data_AF-A0A1J4KXA9-F1
#
_entry.id   AF-A0A1J4KXA9-F1
#
_cell.length_a   1.000
_cell.length_b   1.000
_cell.length_c   1.000
_cell.angle_alpha   90.00
_cell.angle_beta   90.00
_cell.angle_gamma   90.00
#
_symmetry.space_group_name_H-M   'P 1'
#
loop_
_entity.id
_entity.type
_entity.pdbx_description
1 polymer ?
#
loop_
_entity_poly.entity_id
_entity_poly.type
_entity_poly.pdbx_seq_one_letter_code
_entity_poly.pdbx_strand_id
1 'polypeptide(L)'
;MRTSRSSHSSQRISKTSSQKRSIVTPHPASAALIQASFKASRPASARKLRAGTKNQFASELELFMAEQLEECKTEEEKHQIYRNTFTSIINRFENYRDSMIAIKDGYESIIDNLTDEINKSEVNNQSTMKSQNEFLILLDEEKQKMDQKSENYNKLAQQLHEQISRMFYFI
;
A
#
# COMPACT_ATOMS: atom_id res chain seq x y z
N MET A 1 12.55 47.61 49.16
CA MET A 1 12.46 46.16 48.88
C MET A 1 13.64 45.78 48.01
N ARG A 2 14.56 44.96 48.54
CA ARG A 2 14.83 43.56 48.12
C ARG A 2 15.23 43.46 46.63
N THR A 3 16.54 43.33 46.31
CA THR A 3 17.30 42.05 46.07
C THR A 3 16.86 41.41 44.75
N SER A 4 17.66 40.94 43.77
CA SER A 4 19.03 40.42 43.67
C SER A 4 19.36 40.35 42.15
N ARG A 5 20.60 40.54 41.69
CA ARG A 5 21.55 39.48 41.28
C ARG A 5 20.90 38.15 40.83
N SER A 6 21.23 37.67 39.63
CA SER A 6 21.83 36.34 39.39
C SER A 6 21.90 36.03 37.88
N SER A 7 23.09 36.08 37.27
CA SER A 7 23.95 34.92 36.95
C SER A 7 23.46 34.07 35.76
N HIS A 8 24.10 34.30 34.61
CA HIS A 8 24.32 33.28 33.59
C HIS A 8 24.91 32.02 34.23
N SER A 9 24.28 30.88 33.96
CA SER A 9 24.76 29.56 34.36
C SER A 9 24.67 28.61 33.19
N SER A 10 25.85 28.37 32.61
CA SER A 10 26.37 27.05 32.25
C SER A 10 25.52 26.13 31.36
N GLN A 11 25.86 26.18 30.07
CA GLN A 11 25.88 24.99 29.22
C GLN A 11 26.78 23.91 29.84
N ARG A 12 26.25 22.69 30.02
CA ARG A 12 27.07 21.49 30.23
C ARG A 12 26.33 20.20 29.86
N ILE A 13 26.94 19.50 28.87
CA ILE A 13 27.15 18.05 28.68
C ILE A 13 25.95 17.08 28.47
N SER A 14 25.79 16.70 27.19
CA SER A 14 26.24 15.40 26.60
C SER A 14 25.39 14.12 26.63
N LYS A 15 25.60 13.36 25.54
CA LYS A 15 25.49 11.91 25.31
C LYS A 15 24.17 11.39 24.74
N THR A 16 24.07 11.42 23.41
CA THR A 16 23.24 10.50 22.64
C THR A 16 23.91 9.12 22.64
N SER A 17 23.26 8.16 23.28
CA SER A 17 23.66 6.75 23.30
C SER A 17 23.26 6.09 21.98
N SER A 18 24.20 5.32 21.41
CA SER A 18 24.02 4.51 20.22
C SER A 18 23.02 3.37 20.46
N GLN A 19 21.92 3.33 19.71
CA GLN A 19 21.13 2.11 19.53
C GLN A 19 21.35 1.57 18.12
N LYS A 20 22.03 0.43 18.09
CA LYS A 20 22.23 -0.48 16.95
C LYS A 20 20.87 -0.81 16.32
N ARG A 21 20.70 -0.53 15.03
CA ARG A 21 19.61 -1.11 14.23
C ARG A 21 19.97 -2.57 13.94
N SER A 22 19.14 -3.47 14.45
CA SER A 22 19.10 -4.88 14.08
C SER A 22 18.68 -5.00 12.62
N ILE A 23 19.58 -5.47 11.76
CA ILE A 23 19.27 -5.84 10.37
C ILE A 23 18.49 -7.15 10.45
N VAL A 24 17.19 -7.09 10.21
CA VAL A 24 16.35 -8.28 10.01
C VAL A 24 16.66 -8.81 8.61
N THR A 25 17.42 -9.92 8.55
CA THR A 25 17.62 -10.68 7.32
C THR A 25 16.30 -11.35 6.90
N PRO A 26 15.80 -11.14 5.67
CA PRO A 26 14.62 -11.86 5.21
C PRO A 26 14.91 -13.35 5.01
N HIS A 27 14.02 -14.18 5.53
CA HIS A 27 14.11 -15.64 5.57
C HIS A 27 14.04 -16.22 4.13
N PRO A 28 14.99 -17.08 3.70
CA PRO A 28 15.04 -17.60 2.32
C PRO A 28 13.84 -18.45 1.87
N ALA A 29 13.01 -18.94 2.81
CA ALA A 29 11.84 -19.75 2.50
C ALA A 29 10.71 -18.94 1.81
N SER A 30 10.56 -17.64 2.12
CA SER A 30 9.51 -16.82 1.51
C SER A 30 9.88 -16.35 0.10
N ALA A 31 11.16 -16.12 -0.18
CA ALA A 31 11.63 -15.78 -1.53
C ALA A 31 11.52 -16.96 -2.50
N ALA A 32 11.77 -18.18 -2.02
CA ALA A 32 11.62 -19.39 -2.82
C ALA A 32 10.16 -19.68 -3.18
N LEU A 33 9.20 -19.37 -2.29
CA LEU A 33 7.77 -19.56 -2.56
C LEU A 33 7.27 -18.58 -3.63
N ILE A 34 7.72 -17.31 -3.60
CA ILE A 34 7.38 -16.30 -4.60
C ILE A 34 8.05 -16.60 -5.95
N GLN A 35 9.29 -17.10 -5.96
CA GLN A 35 9.95 -17.53 -7.19
C GLN A 35 9.36 -18.81 -7.79
N ALA A 36 8.82 -19.72 -6.96
CA ALA A 36 8.18 -20.95 -7.43
C ALA A 36 6.85 -20.69 -8.14
N SER A 37 6.10 -19.65 -7.74
CA SER A 37 4.86 -19.24 -8.41
C SER A 37 5.06 -18.68 -9.83
N PHE A 38 6.26 -18.20 -10.19
CA PHE A 38 6.53 -17.70 -11.55
C PHE A 38 7.06 -18.76 -12.52
N LYS A 39 7.44 -19.96 -12.05
CA LYS A 39 7.97 -21.03 -12.91
C LYS A 39 6.94 -22.08 -13.33
N ALA A 40 5.69 -21.98 -12.86
CA ALA A 40 4.65 -22.97 -13.13
C ALA A 40 3.74 -22.66 -14.34
N SER A 41 3.89 -21.52 -15.01
CA SER A 41 3.19 -21.25 -16.27
C SER A 41 4.06 -21.70 -17.45
N ARG A 42 3.99 -23.00 -17.75
CA ARG A 42 4.32 -23.49 -19.09
C ARG A 42 3.20 -23.04 -20.04
N PRO A 43 3.46 -22.25 -21.09
CA PRO A 43 2.47 -22.12 -22.16
C PRO A 43 2.46 -23.44 -22.95
N ALA A 44 1.36 -24.18 -22.83
CA ALA A 44 0.99 -25.15 -23.83
C ALA A 44 0.59 -24.37 -25.10
N SER A 45 1.01 -24.85 -26.27
CA SER A 45 0.76 -24.27 -27.61
C SER A 45 1.58 -23.04 -28.00
N ALA A 46 2.85 -23.27 -28.34
CA ALA A 46 3.64 -22.33 -29.13
C ALA A 46 3.19 -22.36 -30.61
N ARG A 47 2.02 -21.79 -30.93
CA ARG A 47 1.59 -21.56 -32.31
C ARG A 47 2.36 -20.37 -32.86
N LYS A 48 3.42 -20.62 -33.63
CA LYS A 48 4.25 -19.59 -34.25
C LYS A 48 3.48 -18.92 -35.40
N LEU A 49 3.28 -17.61 -35.34
CA LEU A 49 2.66 -16.80 -36.42
C LEU A 49 3.36 -17.11 -37.76
N ARG A 50 2.60 -17.46 -38.79
CA ARG A 50 3.17 -17.83 -40.09
C ARG A 50 3.31 -16.61 -40.98
N ALA A 51 4.32 -16.62 -41.85
CA ALA A 51 4.56 -15.55 -42.82
C ALA A 51 3.58 -15.66 -44.02
N GLY A 52 2.29 -15.42 -43.79
CA GLY A 52 1.26 -15.35 -44.84
C GLY A 52 1.18 -13.98 -45.53
N THR A 53 0.14 -13.73 -46.33
CA THR A 53 -0.19 -12.38 -46.83
C THR A 53 -0.62 -11.43 -45.70
N LYS A 54 -0.67 -10.11 -45.91
CA LYS A 54 -1.06 -9.13 -44.86
C LYS A 54 -2.40 -9.47 -44.19
N ASN A 55 -3.39 -9.90 -44.99
CA ASN A 55 -4.72 -10.27 -44.49
C ASN A 55 -4.69 -11.59 -43.70
N GLN A 56 -3.89 -12.56 -44.13
CA GLN A 56 -3.71 -13.81 -43.38
C GLN A 56 -3.01 -13.58 -42.04
N PHE A 57 -2.01 -12.69 -42.00
CA PHE A 57 -1.36 -12.31 -40.76
C PHE A 57 -2.32 -11.64 -39.77
N ALA A 58 -3.16 -10.70 -40.23
CA ALA A 58 -4.14 -10.04 -39.37
C ALA A 58 -5.13 -11.05 -38.77
N SER A 59 -5.68 -11.94 -39.58
CA SER A 59 -6.61 -12.98 -39.10
C SER A 59 -5.95 -14.00 -38.18
N GLU A 60 -4.70 -14.40 -38.44
CA GLU A 60 -3.93 -15.27 -37.54
C GLU A 60 -3.63 -14.59 -36.19
N LEU A 61 -3.30 -13.29 -36.23
CA LEU A 61 -3.02 -12.50 -35.04
C LEU A 61 -4.28 -12.29 -34.19
N GLU A 62 -5.42 -11.99 -34.81
CA GLU A 62 -6.70 -11.88 -34.13
C GLU A 62 -7.13 -13.19 -33.47
N LEU A 63 -6.99 -14.32 -34.18
CA LEU A 63 -7.28 -15.64 -33.63
C LEU A 63 -6.36 -15.98 -32.45
N PHE A 64 -5.06 -15.74 -32.60
CA PHE A 64 -4.08 -15.96 -31.54
C PHE A 64 -4.36 -15.10 -30.31
N MET A 65 -4.68 -13.82 -30.51
CA MET A 65 -5.02 -12.91 -29.42
C MET A 65 -6.31 -13.35 -28.72
N ALA A 66 -7.34 -13.75 -29.47
CA ALA A 66 -8.61 -14.23 -28.91
C ALA A 66 -8.41 -15.52 -28.08
N GLU A 67 -7.64 -16.49 -28.58
CA GLU A 67 -7.29 -17.72 -27.85
C GLU A 67 -6.57 -17.39 -26.53
N GLN A 68 -5.59 -16.47 -26.54
CA GLN A 68 -4.88 -16.11 -25.30
C GLN A 68 -5.75 -15.32 -24.33
N LEU A 69 -6.64 -14.45 -24.83
CA LEU A 69 -7.53 -13.65 -23.98
C LEU A 69 -8.61 -14.52 -23.29
N GLU A 70 -9.01 -15.63 -23.92
CA GLU A 70 -9.97 -16.59 -23.33
C GLU A 70 -9.36 -17.34 -22.13
N GLU A 71 -8.05 -17.57 -22.15
CA GLU A 71 -7.32 -18.23 -21.06
C GLU A 71 -6.92 -17.29 -19.91
N CYS A 72 -7.04 -15.97 -20.11
CA CYS A 72 -6.67 -14.96 -19.11
C CYS A 72 -7.68 -14.84 -17.96
N LYS A 73 -7.13 -14.73 -16.74
CA LYS A 73 -7.94 -14.57 -15.52
C LYS A 73 -7.84 -13.18 -14.92
N THR A 74 -6.77 -12.45 -15.23
CA THR A 74 -6.48 -11.13 -14.66
C THR A 74 -6.37 -10.06 -15.75
N GLU A 75 -6.66 -8.80 -15.40
CA GLU A 75 -6.50 -7.67 -16.32
C GLU A 75 -5.02 -7.42 -16.67
N GLU A 76 -4.10 -7.76 -15.77
CA GLU A 76 -2.66 -7.64 -16.00
C GLU A 76 -2.17 -8.62 -17.08
N GLU A 77 -2.63 -9.87 -17.05
CA GLU A 77 -2.34 -10.85 -18.10
C GLU A 77 -2.91 -10.40 -19.45
N LYS A 78 -4.14 -9.84 -19.48
CA LYS A 78 -4.73 -9.28 -20.71
C LYS A 78 -3.88 -8.13 -21.26
N HIS A 79 -3.44 -7.20 -20.40
CA HIS A 79 -2.53 -6.14 -20.80
C HIS A 79 -1.23 -6.67 -21.40
N GLN A 80 -0.66 -7.73 -20.80
CA GLN A 80 0.56 -8.33 -21.34
C GLN A 80 0.33 -8.95 -22.72
N ILE A 81 -0.82 -9.58 -22.96
CA ILE A 81 -1.19 -10.09 -24.30
C ILE A 81 -1.24 -8.94 -25.30
N TYR A 82 -1.90 -7.82 -24.97
CA TYR A 82 -1.96 -6.67 -25.87
C TYR A 82 -0.57 -6.10 -26.20
N ARG A 83 0.34 -5.99 -25.21
CA ARG A 83 1.74 -5.57 -25.42
C ARG A 83 2.49 -6.53 -26.35
N ASN A 84 2.31 -7.84 -26.16
CA ASN A 84 2.94 -8.87 -26.98
C ASN A 84 2.40 -8.86 -28.43
N THR A 85 1.09 -8.65 -28.59
CA THR A 85 0.43 -8.52 -29.90
C THR A 85 0.93 -7.28 -30.64
N PHE A 86 1.05 -6.14 -29.95
CA PHE A 86 1.58 -4.91 -30.55
C PHE A 86 3.04 -5.09 -31.00
N THR A 87 3.86 -5.76 -30.19
CA THR A 87 5.24 -6.14 -30.56
C THR A 87 5.28 -7.02 -31.82
N SER A 88 4.32 -7.94 -31.96
CA SER A 88 4.20 -8.81 -33.14
C SER A 88 3.84 -8.02 -34.40
N ILE A 89 3.01 -6.97 -34.28
CA ILE A 89 2.69 -6.04 -35.37
C ILE A 89 3.96 -5.26 -35.78
N ILE A 90 4.69 -4.71 -34.82
CA ILE A 90 5.94 -3.95 -35.08
C ILE A 90 6.95 -4.80 -35.84
N ASN A 91 7.15 -6.04 -35.39
CA ASN A 91 8.09 -6.98 -36.03
C ASN A 91 7.70 -7.33 -37.47
N ARG A 92 6.41 -7.21 -37.82
CA ARG A 92 5.90 -7.48 -39.16
C ARG A 92 6.10 -6.31 -40.13
N PHE A 93 6.09 -5.07 -39.63
CA PHE A 93 6.20 -3.85 -40.43
C PHE A 93 7.57 -3.19 -40.27
N GLU A 94 8.61 -3.86 -40.77
CA GLU A 94 10.02 -3.45 -40.61
C GLU A 94 10.30 -2.01 -41.07
N ASN A 95 9.65 -1.55 -42.15
CA ASN A 95 9.84 -0.19 -42.69
C ASN A 95 9.44 0.94 -41.74
N TYR A 96 8.58 0.66 -40.75
CA TYR A 96 8.10 1.66 -39.77
C TYR A 96 8.47 1.28 -38.34
N ARG A 97 9.36 0.29 -38.19
CA ARG A 97 9.68 -0.32 -36.90
C ARG A 97 10.09 0.70 -35.86
N ASP A 98 11.03 1.59 -36.19
CA ASP A 98 11.58 2.55 -35.23
C ASP A 98 10.51 3.54 -34.73
N SER A 99 9.69 4.08 -35.63
CA SER A 99 8.59 4.96 -35.27
C SER A 99 7.52 4.25 -34.41
N MET A 100 7.20 3.00 -34.73
CA MET A 100 6.21 2.24 -33.96
C MET A 100 6.76 1.80 -32.59
N ILE A 101 8.05 1.54 -32.47
CA ILE A 101 8.72 1.30 -31.17
C ILE A 101 8.63 2.55 -30.30
N ALA A 102 8.96 3.73 -30.84
CA ALA A 102 8.85 4.97 -30.08
C ALA A 102 7.41 5.23 -29.58
N ILE A 103 6.41 4.94 -30.40
CA ILE A 103 4.99 5.03 -30.00
C ILE A 103 4.67 4.01 -28.90
N LYS A 104 5.08 2.75 -29.07
CA LYS A 104 4.89 1.68 -28.08
C LYS A 104 5.46 2.10 -26.72
N ASP A 105 6.72 2.51 -26.70
CA ASP A 105 7.45 2.84 -25.48
C ASP A 105 6.84 4.07 -24.79
N GLY A 106 6.36 5.06 -25.56
CA GLY A 106 5.65 6.20 -25.02
C GLY A 106 4.35 5.82 -24.31
N TYR A 107 3.51 4.99 -24.94
CA TYR A 107 2.27 4.51 -24.31
C TYR A 107 2.55 3.58 -23.13
N GLU A 108 3.51 2.67 -23.24
CA GLU A 108 3.89 1.78 -22.14
C GLU A 108 4.40 2.59 -20.95
N SER A 109 5.23 3.61 -21.16
CA SER A 109 5.67 4.49 -20.08
C SER A 109 4.52 5.23 -19.40
N ILE A 110 3.54 5.72 -20.16
CA ILE A 110 2.34 6.37 -19.58
C ILE A 110 1.55 5.37 -18.75
N ILE A 111 1.31 4.17 -19.29
CA ILE A 111 0.55 3.12 -18.60
C ILE A 111 1.27 2.71 -17.31
N ASP A 112 2.58 2.45 -17.37
CA ASP A 112 3.39 2.05 -16.22
C ASP A 112 3.37 3.13 -15.12
N ASN A 113 3.52 4.40 -15.50
CA ASN A 113 3.43 5.52 -14.56
C ASN A 113 2.05 5.62 -13.89
N LEU A 114 0.97 5.46 -14.66
CA LEU A 114 -0.39 5.49 -14.11
C LEU A 114 -0.64 4.30 -13.16
N THR A 115 -0.17 3.11 -13.53
CA THR A 115 -0.27 1.91 -12.68
C THR A 115 0.50 2.11 -11.38
N ASP A 116 1.71 2.67 -11.44
CA ASP A 116 2.51 2.98 -10.25
C ASP A 116 1.84 4.01 -9.35
N GLU A 117 1.23 5.05 -9.92
CA GLU A 117 0.47 6.05 -9.16
C GLU A 117 -0.77 5.44 -8.48
N ILE A 118 -1.51 4.59 -9.17
CA ILE A 118 -2.66 3.86 -8.61
C ILE A 118 -2.20 2.99 -7.44
N ASN A 119 -1.17 2.18 -7.62
CA ASN A 119 -0.63 1.29 -6.58
C ASN A 119 -0.15 2.09 -5.36
N LYS A 120 0.53 3.21 -5.59
CA LYS A 120 0.98 4.10 -4.51
C LYS A 120 -0.20 4.72 -3.77
N SER A 121 -1.24 5.13 -4.49
CA SER A 121 -2.48 5.67 -3.91
C SER A 121 -3.19 4.63 -3.04
N GLU A 122 -3.31 3.38 -3.51
CA GLU A 122 -3.90 2.29 -2.73
C GLU A 122 -3.15 2.00 -1.43
N VAL A 123 -1.81 1.92 -1.49
CA VAL A 123 -0.98 1.71 -0.28
C VAL A 123 -1.18 2.85 0.72
N ASN A 124 -1.21 4.10 0.24
CA ASN A 124 -1.46 5.26 1.10
C ASN A 124 -2.86 5.25 1.71
N ASN A 125 -3.88 4.87 0.94
CA ASN A 125 -5.25 4.74 1.42
C ASN A 125 -5.36 3.64 2.49
N GLN A 126 -4.74 2.47 2.27
CA GLN A 126 -4.69 1.41 3.27
C GLN A 126 -4.01 1.86 4.57
N SER A 127 -2.89 2.59 4.45
CA SER A 127 -2.21 3.15 5.62
C SER A 127 -3.09 4.15 6.37
N THR A 128 -3.79 5.02 5.64
CA THR A 128 -4.70 6.02 6.22
C THR A 128 -5.86 5.36 6.93
N MET A 129 -6.47 4.33 6.33
CA MET A 129 -7.55 3.56 6.95
C MET A 129 -7.11 2.86 8.23
N LYS A 130 -5.89 2.31 8.26
CA LYS A 130 -5.32 1.73 9.49
C LYS A 130 -5.18 2.78 10.59
N SER A 131 -4.59 3.94 10.30
CA SER A 131 -4.44 5.02 11.27
C SER A 131 -5.78 5.58 11.75
N GLN A 132 -6.79 5.65 10.87
CA GLN A 132 -8.14 6.06 11.26
C GLN A 132 -8.79 5.04 12.19
N ASN A 133 -8.65 3.74 11.91
CA ASN A 133 -9.16 2.69 12.80
C ASN A 133 -8.47 2.70 14.16
N GLU A 134 -7.15 2.86 14.20
CA GLU A 134 -6.38 3.00 15.44
C GLU A 134 -6.86 4.22 16.25
N PHE A 135 -7.09 5.35 15.57
CA PHE A 135 -7.64 6.55 16.22
C PHE A 135 -9.04 6.31 16.79
N LEU A 136 -9.93 5.62 16.05
CA LEU A 136 -11.28 5.30 16.54
C LEU A 136 -11.25 4.40 17.78
N ILE A 137 -10.32 3.43 17.82
CA ILE A 137 -10.13 2.57 19.00
C ILE A 137 -9.70 3.42 20.20
N LEU A 138 -8.68 4.27 20.04
CA LEU A 138 -8.22 5.15 21.11
C LEU A 138 -9.30 6.13 21.59
N LEU A 139 -10.13 6.62 20.66
CA LEU A 139 -11.25 7.50 20.98
C LEU A 139 -12.30 6.78 21.84
N ASP A 140 -12.62 5.53 21.53
CA ASP A 140 -13.55 4.72 22.32
C ASP A 140 -12.99 4.41 23.71
N GLU A 141 -11.71 4.03 23.80
CA GLU A 141 -11.02 3.83 25.09
C GLU A 141 -11.06 5.09 25.97
N GLU A 142 -10.82 6.26 25.40
CA GLU A 142 -10.83 7.51 26.15
C GLU A 142 -12.25 7.90 26.58
N LYS A 143 -13.25 7.65 25.73
CA LYS A 143 -14.66 7.82 26.09
C LYS A 143 -15.05 6.92 27.26
N GLN A 144 -14.67 5.64 27.24
CA GLN A 144 -14.93 4.71 28.35
C GLN A 144 -14.27 5.18 29.66
N LYS A 145 -13.04 5.68 29.60
CA LYS A 145 -12.37 6.27 30.79
C LYS A 145 -13.12 7.49 31.32
N MET A 146 -13.61 8.37 30.44
CA MET A 146 -14.40 9.53 30.84
C MET A 146 -15.72 9.13 31.49
N ASP A 147 -16.42 8.15 30.93
CA ASP A 147 -17.67 7.63 31.48
C ASP A 147 -17.43 7.02 32.88
N GLN A 148 -16.38 6.22 33.04
CA GLN A 148 -16.00 5.65 34.34
C GLN A 148 -15.62 6.74 35.35
N LYS A 149 -14.91 7.78 34.92
CA LYS A 149 -14.54 8.91 35.79
C LYS A 149 -15.77 9.70 36.22
N SER A 150 -16.71 9.92 35.31
CA SER A 150 -18.01 10.56 35.58
C SER A 150 -18.81 9.78 36.63
N GLU A 151 -18.91 8.45 36.46
CA GLU A 151 -19.58 7.58 37.42
C GLU A 151 -18.94 7.64 38.82
N ASN A 152 -17.60 7.63 38.88
CA ASN A 152 -16.87 7.74 40.15
C ASN A 152 -17.10 9.09 40.84
N TYR A 153 -17.15 10.20 40.10
CA TYR A 153 -17.47 11.51 40.68
C TYR A 153 -18.91 11.56 41.20
N ASN A 154 -19.87 10.98 40.49
CA ASN A 154 -21.26 10.91 40.94
C ASN A 154 -21.39 10.09 42.24
N LYS A 155 -20.69 8.95 42.33
CA LYS A 155 -20.63 8.16 43.56
C LYS A 155 -20.02 8.96 44.72
N LEU A 156 -18.92 9.65 44.48
CA LEU A 156 -18.27 10.48 45.51
C LEU A 156 -19.19 11.61 45.99
N ALA A 157 -19.90 12.28 45.07
CA ALA A 157 -20.86 13.33 45.42
C ALA A 157 -22.01 12.80 46.28
N GLN A 158 -22.54 11.61 45.94
CA GLN A 158 -23.56 10.93 46.75
C GLN A 158 -23.03 10.58 48.14
N GLN A 159 -21.83 10.00 48.25
CA GLN A 159 -21.21 9.67 49.53
C GLN A 159 -20.99 10.91 50.41
N LEU A 160 -20.55 12.02 49.81
CA LEU A 160 -20.38 13.30 50.51
C LEU A 160 -21.73 13.81 51.02
N HIS A 161 -22.76 13.78 50.19
CA HIS A 161 -24.11 14.21 50.57
C HIS A 161 -24.69 13.36 51.71
N GLU A 162 -24.52 12.04 51.66
CA GLU A 162 -24.88 11.14 52.76
C GLU A 162 -24.14 11.48 54.05
N GLN A 163 -22.83 11.71 53.99
CA GLN A 163 -22.04 12.06 55.17
C GLN A 163 -22.52 13.38 55.80
N ILE A 164 -22.71 14.41 54.98
CA ILE A 164 -23.23 15.71 55.43
C ILE A 164 -24.59 15.52 56.09
N SER A 165 -25.49 14.76 55.45
CA SER A 165 -26.84 14.49 55.98
C SER A 165 -26.78 13.77 57.33
N ARG A 166 -25.90 12.76 57.49
CA ARG A 166 -25.68 12.09 58.77
C ARG A 166 -25.19 13.06 59.84
N MET A 167 -24.27 13.98 59.54
CA MET A 167 -23.81 14.97 60.53
C MET A 167 -24.94 15.86 61.04
N PHE A 168 -25.89 16.24 60.18
CA PHE A 168 -27.04 17.06 60.59
C PHE A 168 -28.13 16.31 61.35
N TYR A 169 -28.22 14.98 61.22
CA TYR A 169 -29.19 14.16 61.98
C TYR A 169 -28.73 13.82 63.42
N PHE A 170 -27.45 14.03 63.74
CA PHE A 170 -26.88 13.77 65.06
C PHE A 170 -26.65 15.04 65.91
N ILE A 171 -27.20 16.18 65.49
CA ILE A 171 -27.26 17.46 66.23
C ILE A 171 -28.73 17.73 66.57
#